data_AF-A0A6C0JV81-F1
#
_entry.id   AF-A0A6C0JV81-F1
#
_cell.length_a   1.000
_cell.length_b   1.000
_cell.length_c   1.000
_cell.angle_alpha   90.00
_cell.angle_beta   90.00
_cell.angle_gamma   90.00
#
_symmetry.space_group_name_H-M   'P 1'
#
loop_
_entity.id
_entity.type
_entity.pdbx_description
1 polymer ?
#
loop_
_entity_poly.entity_id
_entity_poly.type
_entity_poly.pdbx_seq_one_letter_code
_entity_poly.pdbx_strand_id
1 'polypeptide(L)' 'MRNIKEIVSFIREKLAQGYTYDFLCDFAQKMPERKGFVITDDAILMYVAEGVIIYSYGSIEYYLNADD' A
#
# COMPACT_ATOMS: atom_id res chain seq x y z
N MET A 1 11.00 3.31 10.40
CA MET A 1 9.72 2.72 9.92
C MET A 1 9.04 3.84 9.15
N ARG A 2 8.66 3.64 7.89
CA ARG A 2 8.05 4.73 7.11
C ARG A 2 6.62 4.94 7.60
N ASN A 3 6.12 6.17 7.60
CA ASN A 3 4.72 6.42 7.92
C ASN A 3 3.80 6.15 6.71
N ILE A 4 2.49 6.05 6.93
CA ILE A 4 1.55 5.70 5.85
C ILE A 4 1.60 6.69 4.68
N LYS A 5 1.82 7.99 4.94
CA LYS A 5 1.94 9.02 3.90
C LYS A 5 3.21 8.87 3.08
N GLU A 6 4.32 8.48 3.70
CA GLU A 6 5.59 8.20 3.02
C GLU A 6 5.47 6.98 2.12
N ILE A 7 4.79 5.93 2.59
CA ILE A 7 4.55 4.71 1.81
C ILE A 7 3.66 5.03 0.60
N VAL A 8 2.54 5.73 0.80
CA VAL A 8 1.65 6.15 -0.28
C VAL A 8 2.37 7.04 -1.28
N SER A 9 3.17 8.01 -0.82
CA SER A 9 3.97 8.88 -1.69
C SER A 9 4.95 8.09 -2.54
N PHE A 10 5.67 7.15 -1.92
CA PHE A 10 6.61 6.27 -2.61
C PHE A 10 5.92 5.42 -3.70
N ILE A 11 4.77 4.82 -3.38
CA ILE A 11 4.01 4.03 -4.35
C ILE A 11 3.58 4.92 -5.52
N ARG A 12 3.03 6.11 -5.26
CA ARG A 12 2.59 7.05 -6.30
C ARG A 12 3.74 7.46 -7.22
N GLU A 13 4.91 7.73 -6.66
CA GLU A 13 6.11 8.04 -7.43
C GLU A 13 6.50 6.88 -8.36
N LYS A 14 6.45 5.64 -7.87
CA LYS A 14 6.76 4.45 -8.66
C LYS A 14 5.74 4.24 -9.77
N LEU A 15 4.46 4.38 -9.51
CA LEU A 15 3.44 4.30 -10.56
C LEU A 15 3.64 5.39 -11.63
N ALA A 16 4.00 6.62 -11.24
CA ALA A 16 4.31 7.70 -12.18
C ALA A 16 5.55 7.41 -13.05
N GLN A 17 6.47 6.56 -12.57
CA GLN A 17 7.63 6.07 -13.33
C GLN A 17 7.29 4.89 -14.28
N GLY A 18 6.02 4.46 -14.34
CA GLY A 18 5.57 3.37 -15.20
C GLY A 18 5.60 1.99 -14.55
N TYR A 19 5.79 1.91 -13.23
CA TYR A 19 5.65 0.65 -12.51
C TYR A 19 4.19 0.20 -12.49
N THR A 20 3.96 -1.10 -12.48
CA THR A 20 2.66 -1.72 -12.69
C THR A 20 2.10 -2.34 -11.41
N TYR A 21 0.92 -2.96 -11.53
CA TYR A 21 0.33 -3.81 -10.50
C TYR A 21 1.31 -4.84 -9.93
N ASP A 22 2.13 -5.47 -10.77
CA ASP A 22 3.10 -6.50 -10.33
C ASP A 22 4.14 -5.94 -9.34
N PHE A 23 4.59 -4.70 -9.55
CA PHE A 23 5.47 -4.04 -8.60
C PHE A 23 4.81 -3.85 -7.24
N LEU A 24 3.53 -3.49 -7.22
CA LEU A 24 2.77 -3.29 -5.99
C LEU A 24 2.55 -4.61 -5.23
N CYS A 25 2.26 -5.70 -5.95
CA CYS A 25 2.21 -7.04 -5.37
C CYS A 25 3.54 -7.43 -4.71
N ASP A 26 4.64 -7.25 -5.45
CA ASP A 26 5.99 -7.50 -4.97
C ASP A 26 6.35 -6.63 -3.76
N PHE A 27 5.97 -5.35 -3.82
CA PHE A 27 6.20 -4.41 -2.74
C PHE A 27 5.44 -4.82 -1.48
N ALA A 28 4.15 -5.14 -1.58
CA ALA A 28 3.33 -5.60 -0.47
C ALA A 28 3.90 -6.88 0.18
N GLN A 29 4.38 -7.83 -0.63
CA GLN A 29 5.00 -9.07 -0.14
C GLN A 29 6.33 -8.85 0.58
N LYS A 30 7.09 -7.84 0.16
CA LYS A 30 8.40 -7.49 0.72
C LYS A 30 8.31 -6.44 1.83
N MET A 31 7.10 -5.93 2.15
CA MET A 31 6.94 -4.92 3.19
C MET A 31 7.36 -5.50 4.55
N PRO A 32 8.31 -4.87 5.25
CA PRO A 32 8.78 -5.34 6.55
C PRO A 32 7.75 -5.14 7.68
N GLU A 33 6.56 -4.63 7.39
CA GLU A 33 5.63 -4.05 8.36
C GLU A 33 4.55 -5.04 8.83
N ARG A 34 4.78 -5.51 10.06
CA ARG A 34 3.99 -6.19 11.11
C ARG A 34 2.55 -6.69 10.93
N LYS A 35 1.70 -6.20 10.01
CA LYS A 35 0.27 -6.60 9.96
C LYS A 35 -0.13 -7.36 8.69
N GLY A 36 0.77 -7.49 7.72
CA GLY A 36 0.58 -8.30 6.52
C GLY A 36 -0.16 -7.57 5.39
N PHE A 37 -0.56 -8.32 4.37
CA PHE A 37 -1.27 -7.82 3.20
C PHE A 37 -2.31 -8.85 2.73
N VAL A 38 -3.31 -8.40 1.99
CA VAL A 38 -4.30 -9.25 1.31
C VAL A 38 -4.38 -8.84 -0.14
N ILE A 39 -4.30 -9.81 -1.05
CA ILE A 39 -4.54 -9.61 -2.48
C ILE A 39 -5.88 -10.26 -2.80
N THR A 40 -6.75 -9.49 -3.44
CA THR A 40 -8.05 -9.92 -3.97
C THR A 40 -8.03 -9.72 -5.49
N ASP A 41 -9.08 -10.18 -6.17
CA ASP A 41 -9.24 -9.99 -7.61
C ASP A 41 -9.30 -8.49 -7.98
N ASP A 42 -9.79 -7.64 -7.07
CA ASP A 42 -10.05 -6.22 -7.33
C ASP A 42 -9.06 -5.25 -6.67
N ALA A 43 -8.36 -5.69 -5.61
CA ALA A 43 -7.57 -4.79 -4.78
C ALA A 43 -6.41 -5.47 -4.04
N ILE A 44 -5.38 -4.67 -3.75
CA ILE A 44 -4.29 -4.98 -2.83
C ILE A 44 -4.49 -4.16 -1.56
N LEU A 45 -4.64 -4.83 -0.42
CA LEU A 45 -4.76 -4.22 0.90
C LEU A 45 -3.43 -4.42 1.64
N MET A 46 -2.77 -3.32 2.02
CA MET A 46 -1.54 -3.33 2.81
C MET A 46 -1.85 -2.81 4.21
N TYR A 47 -1.67 -3.65 5.22
CA TYR A 47 -1.90 -3.28 6.62
C TYR A 47 -0.61 -2.76 7.23
N VAL A 48 -0.60 -1.49 7.62
CA VAL A 48 0.53 -0.83 8.27
C VAL A 48 0.17 -0.50 9.72
N ALA A 49 1.15 -0.01 10.49
CA ALA A 49 0.91 0.32 11.90
C ALA A 49 -0.20 1.37 12.08
N GLU A 50 -0.20 2.41 11.24
CA GLU A 50 -1.10 3.56 11.28
C GLU A 50 -2.49 3.30 10.69
N GLY A 51 -2.69 2.22 9.94
CA GLY A 51 -3.93 1.99 9.21
C GLY A 51 -3.80 1.02 8.05
N VAL A 52 -4.62 1.21 7.01
CA VAL A 52 -4.64 0.38 5.81
C VAL A 52 -4.46 1.23 4.56
N ILE A 53 -3.65 0.75 3.61
CA ILE A 53 -3.50 1.30 2.27
C ILE A 53 -4.22 0.35 1.30
N ILE A 54 -5.02 0.90 0.40
CA ILE A 54 -5.77 0.15 -0.61
C ILE A 54 -5.33 0.61 -1.99
N TYR A 55 -4.94 -0.33 -2.83
CA TYR A 55 -4.73 -0.10 -4.26
C TYR A 55 -5.76 -0.87 -5.06
N SER A 56 -6.54 -0.18 -5.89
CA SER A 56 -7.53 -0.78 -6.79
C SER A 56 -7.66 0.04 -8.06
N TYR A 57 -7.74 -0.62 -9.22
CA TYR A 57 -7.98 0.03 -10.53
C TYR A 57 -7.12 1.29 -10.81
N GLY A 58 -5.86 1.31 -10.36
CA GLY A 58 -4.95 2.44 -10.54
C GLY A 58 -5.11 3.59 -9.52
N SER A 59 -6.06 3.49 -8.61
CA SER A 59 -6.27 4.41 -7.49
C SER A 59 -5.59 3.93 -6.22
N ILE A 60 -5.13 4.87 -5.38
CA ILE A 60 -4.58 4.60 -4.05
C ILE A 60 -5.35 5.41 -3.02
N GLU A 61 -5.97 4.69 -2.09
CA GLU A 61 -6.67 5.20 -0.92
C GLU A 61 -5.96 4.72 0.35
N TYR A 62 -6.13 5.44 1.46
CA TYR A 62 -5.65 4.98 2.75
C TYR A 62 -6.56 5.46 3.87
N TYR A 63 -6.71 4.63 4.89
CA TYR A 63 -7.53 4.89 6.07
C TYR A 63 -6.66 4.73 7.31
N LEU A 64 -6.70 5.73 8.19
CA LEU A 64 -6.02 5.68 9.48
C LEU A 64 -6.86 4.85 10.47
N ASN A 65 -6.20 4.20 11.43
CA ASN A 65 -6.91 3.60 12.55
C ASN A 65 -7.70 4.69 13.28
N ALA A 66 -8.87 4.33 13.83
CA ALA A 66 -9.75 5.27 14.52
C ALA A 66 -9.19 5.76 15.88
N ASP A 67 -7.98 5.35 16.25
CA ASP A 67 -7.37 5.63 17.54
C ASP A 67 -5.96 6.22 17.33
N ASP A 68 -5.87 7.53 17.56
CA ASP A 68 -5.12 8.09 18.69
C ASP A 68 -6.05 9.06 19.45
#